data_AF-X1UEP2-F1
#
_entry.id   AF-X1UEP2-F1
#
_cell.length_a   1.000
_cell.length_b   1.000
_cell.length_c   1.000
_cell.angle_alpha   90.00
_cell.angle_beta   90.00
_cell.angle_gamma   90.00
#
_symmetry.space_group_name_H-M   'P 1'
#
loop_
_entity.id
_entity.type
_entity.pdbx_description
1 polymer ?
#
loop_
_entity_poly.entity_id
_entity_poly.type
_entity_poly.pdbx_seq_one_letter_code
_entity_poly.pdbx_strand_id
1 'polypeptide(L)'
;TVIENGKPHLSKIVEVNQPLSYKGYVFYQSSVEWNWENPSLEIWVKKRNDPSYLKKIEMKVRERAKLEEKNIEILALHFIPDFVINEKNEITTRSLQPNNPAAFIEGWQENEKIFFGWIFAKFPDFTQIKSEKEIDFSFELKDFKAGQFSVIQVAKDPGVNFIWVGCSFLMIGLALAFYWPPREIKIILKERQGKTEVIVGGIASKNREAFQSEFEKIMTSLRKLK
;
A
#
# COMPACT_ATOMS: atom_id res chain seq x y z
N THR A 1 -12.95 -15.01 6.08
CA THR A 1 -14.00 -15.07 7.12
C THR A 1 -13.38 -14.88 8.48
N VAL A 2 -13.98 -14.02 9.32
CA VAL A 2 -13.64 -13.89 10.74
C VAL A 2 -14.43 -14.93 11.53
N ILE A 3 -13.71 -15.77 12.27
CA ILE A 3 -14.26 -16.83 13.10
C ILE A 3 -13.88 -16.51 14.55
N GLU A 4 -14.87 -16.50 15.45
CA GLU A 4 -14.67 -16.31 16.88
C GLU A 4 -15.42 -17.43 17.62
N ASN A 5 -14.76 -18.09 18.58
CA ASN A 5 -15.34 -19.23 19.32
C ASN A 5 -15.93 -20.33 18.41
N GLY A 6 -15.26 -20.60 17.27
CA GLY A 6 -15.70 -21.59 16.29
C GLY A 6 -16.93 -21.21 15.46
N LYS A 7 -17.47 -19.99 15.62
CA LYS A 7 -18.62 -19.49 14.86
C LYS A 7 -18.20 -18.40 13.87
N PRO A 8 -18.69 -18.43 12.62
CA PRO A 8 -18.45 -17.35 11.66
C PRO A 8 -19.23 -16.11 12.09
N HIS A 9 -18.55 -14.98 12.21
CA HIS A 9 -19.17 -13.70 12.57
C HIS A 9 -19.27 -12.74 11.40
N LEU A 10 -18.25 -12.72 10.54
CA LEU A 10 -18.21 -11.81 9.40
C LEU A 10 -17.47 -12.47 8.24
N SER A 11 -18.03 -12.41 7.05
CA SER A 11 -17.35 -12.81 5.83
C SER A 11 -17.40 -11.65 4.85
N LYS A 12 -16.23 -11.22 4.39
CA LYS A 12 -16.09 -10.16 3.40
C LYS A 12 -14.80 -10.44 2.62
N ILE A 13 -14.82 -10.16 1.33
CA ILE A 13 -13.63 -10.18 0.48
C ILE A 13 -12.81 -8.93 0.80
N VAL A 14 -11.53 -9.11 1.08
CA VAL A 14 -10.60 -7.99 1.35
C VAL A 14 -9.88 -7.66 0.06
N GLU A 15 -10.10 -6.45 -0.42
CA GLU A 15 -9.47 -5.89 -1.62
C GLU A 15 -8.89 -4.51 -1.31
N VAL A 16 -8.10 -3.97 -2.23
CA VAL A 16 -7.55 -2.62 -2.14
C VAL A 16 -8.67 -1.61 -1.88
N ASN A 17 -8.47 -0.75 -0.87
CA ASN A 17 -9.45 0.24 -0.37
C ASN A 17 -10.76 -0.34 0.19
N GLN A 18 -10.87 -1.67 0.32
CA GLN A 18 -12.04 -2.33 0.90
C GLN A 18 -11.63 -3.20 2.11
N PRO A 19 -11.15 -2.59 3.21
CA PRO A 19 -10.74 -3.36 4.38
C PRO A 19 -11.92 -4.06 5.06
N LEU A 20 -11.60 -5.10 5.83
CA LEU A 20 -12.51 -5.74 6.77
C LEU A 20 -12.16 -5.25 8.17
N SER A 21 -13.11 -4.61 8.86
CA SER A 21 -12.93 -4.16 10.23
C SER A 21 -13.79 -4.98 11.19
N TYR A 22 -13.20 -5.46 12.29
CA TYR A 22 -13.91 -6.22 13.32
C TYR A 22 -13.26 -6.03 14.70
N LYS A 23 -14.04 -5.59 15.71
CA LYS A 23 -13.58 -5.36 17.10
C LYS A 23 -12.27 -4.55 17.23
N GLY A 24 -12.14 -3.49 16.43
CA GLY A 24 -10.94 -2.63 16.41
C GLY A 24 -9.75 -3.20 15.63
N TYR A 25 -9.85 -4.41 15.09
CA TYR A 25 -8.91 -4.93 14.10
C TYR A 25 -9.34 -4.49 12.70
N VAL A 26 -8.36 -4.17 11.86
CA VAL A 26 -8.54 -3.85 10.45
C VAL A 26 -7.64 -4.78 9.65
N PHE A 27 -8.26 -5.55 8.75
CA PHE A 27 -7.61 -6.42 7.80
C PHE A 27 -7.64 -5.72 6.44
N TYR A 28 -6.47 -5.48 5.87
CA TYR A 28 -6.34 -4.83 4.57
C TYR A 28 -5.30 -5.56 3.73
N GLN A 29 -5.49 -5.49 2.41
CA GLN A 29 -4.50 -5.97 1.47
C GLN A 29 -3.36 -4.96 1.42
N SER A 30 -2.15 -5.37 1.84
CA SER A 30 -0.97 -4.51 1.85
C SER A 30 -0.26 -4.50 0.49
N SER A 31 -0.18 -5.66 -0.17
CA SER A 31 0.52 -5.83 -1.45
C SER A 31 0.04 -7.07 -2.20
N VAL A 32 0.44 -7.17 -3.46
CA VAL A 32 0.39 -8.41 -4.24
C VAL A 32 1.83 -8.87 -4.45
N GLU A 33 2.08 -10.15 -4.20
CA GLU A 33 3.36 -10.79 -4.41
C GLU A 33 3.24 -11.93 -5.41
N TRP A 34 4.39 -12.34 -5.96
CA TRP A 34 4.47 -13.40 -6.95
C TRP A 34 4.79 -14.74 -6.30
N ASN A 35 4.08 -15.79 -6.71
CA ASN A 35 4.38 -17.17 -6.38
C ASN A 35 5.22 -17.81 -7.49
N TRP A 36 6.52 -18.00 -7.20
CA TRP A 36 7.50 -18.61 -8.09
C TRP A 36 7.72 -20.11 -7.86
N GLU A 37 6.79 -20.83 -7.21
CA GLU A 37 6.93 -22.28 -7.02
C GLU A 37 6.93 -23.06 -8.34
N ASN A 38 6.05 -22.69 -9.29
CA ASN A 38 5.91 -23.38 -10.58
C ASN A 38 5.74 -22.38 -11.75
N PRO A 39 6.74 -21.54 -12.04
CA PRO A 39 6.63 -20.58 -13.13
C PRO A 39 6.81 -21.25 -14.49
N SER A 40 6.10 -20.72 -15.47
CA SER A 40 6.30 -21.02 -16.89
C SER A 40 7.19 -19.95 -17.51
N LEU A 41 8.05 -20.35 -18.43
CA LEU A 41 8.99 -19.49 -19.15
C LEU A 41 8.71 -19.56 -20.65
N GLU A 42 8.77 -18.42 -21.32
CA GLU A 42 8.84 -18.34 -22.78
C GLU A 42 10.29 -18.08 -23.19
N ILE A 43 10.92 -19.10 -23.78
CA ILE A 43 12.28 -19.04 -24.27
C ILE A 43 12.25 -19.03 -25.79
N TRP A 44 12.92 -18.03 -26.37
CA TRP A 44 13.13 -17.95 -27.81
C TRP A 44 14.48 -18.56 -28.15
N VAL A 45 14.46 -19.49 -29.10
CA VAL A 45 15.64 -20.11 -29.69
C VAL A 45 15.82 -19.51 -31.08
N LYS A 46 16.96 -18.85 -31.29
CA LYS A 46 17.37 -18.30 -32.59
C LYS A 46 18.61 -19.02 -33.08
N LYS A 47 18.88 -18.96 -34.38
CA LYS A 47 20.16 -19.42 -34.95
C LYS A 47 21.09 -18.24 -35.15
N ARG A 48 22.39 -18.42 -34.91
CA ARG A 48 23.40 -17.38 -35.14
C ARG A 48 23.64 -17.18 -36.63
N ASN A 49 23.60 -18.26 -37.40
CA ASN A 49 23.82 -18.25 -38.85
C ASN A 49 22.54 -18.01 -39.68
N ASP A 50 21.35 -18.10 -39.07
CA ASP A 50 20.07 -17.85 -39.73
C ASP A 50 19.20 -16.91 -38.88
N PRO A 51 19.24 -15.59 -39.15
CA PRO A 51 18.47 -14.59 -38.40
C PRO A 51 16.95 -14.75 -38.53
N SER A 52 16.47 -15.47 -39.55
CA SER A 52 15.03 -15.69 -39.77
C SER A 52 14.47 -16.82 -38.92
N TYR A 53 15.34 -17.69 -38.41
CA TYR A 53 14.94 -18.79 -37.55
C TYR A 53 14.55 -18.29 -36.16
N LEU A 54 13.31 -18.57 -35.78
CA LEU A 54 12.79 -18.34 -34.43
C LEU A 54 11.89 -19.48 -34.00
N LYS A 55 12.33 -20.28 -33.02
CA LYS A 55 11.49 -21.26 -32.33
C LYS A 55 11.14 -20.71 -30.95
N LYS A 56 9.85 -20.65 -30.63
CA LYS A 56 9.36 -20.28 -29.31
C LYS A 56 9.04 -21.54 -28.52
N ILE A 57 9.56 -21.61 -27.31
CA ILE A 57 9.34 -22.73 -26.38
C ILE A 57 8.70 -22.17 -25.12
N GLU A 58 7.50 -22.64 -24.80
CA GLU A 58 6.88 -22.41 -23.50
C GLU A 58 7.11 -23.66 -22.65
N MET A 59 7.70 -23.49 -21.47
CA MET A 59 8.05 -24.61 -20.59
C MET A 59 7.98 -24.23 -19.13
N LYS A 60 7.70 -25.20 -18.25
CA LYS A 60 7.79 -24.98 -16.80
C LYS A 60 9.22 -25.21 -16.32
N VAL A 61 9.58 -24.53 -15.25
CA VAL A 61 10.86 -24.75 -14.57
C VAL A 61 10.91 -26.19 -14.03
N ARG A 62 12.07 -26.85 -14.17
CA ARG A 62 12.35 -28.26 -13.87
C ARG A 62 11.68 -29.29 -14.79
N GLU A 63 11.03 -28.85 -15.86
CA GLU A 63 10.53 -29.72 -16.93
C GLU A 63 11.44 -29.64 -18.17
N ARG A 64 11.52 -30.73 -18.93
CA ARG A 64 12.26 -30.76 -20.20
C ARG A 64 11.34 -30.41 -21.36
N ALA A 65 11.81 -29.56 -22.27
CA ALA A 65 11.15 -29.23 -23.52
C ALA A 65 11.99 -29.73 -24.70
N LYS A 66 11.35 -30.39 -25.66
CA LYS A 66 12.03 -30.90 -26.85
C LYS A 66 12.23 -29.80 -27.87
N LEU A 67 13.47 -29.62 -28.31
CA LEU A 67 13.82 -28.90 -29.52
C LEU A 67 13.96 -29.96 -30.62
N GLU A 68 12.96 -30.01 -31.51
CA GLU A 68 12.84 -31.01 -32.60
C GLU A 68 14.10 -31.07 -33.49
N GLU A 69 14.88 -29.99 -33.50
CA GLU A 69 16.12 -29.89 -34.25
C GLU A 69 17.28 -30.57 -33.50
N LYS A 70 17.87 -31.61 -34.12
CA LYS A 70 18.97 -32.43 -33.58
C LYS A 70 18.65 -33.23 -32.30
N ASN A 71 17.37 -33.43 -31.97
CA ASN A 71 16.92 -34.20 -30.80
C ASN A 71 17.52 -33.65 -29.48
N ILE A 72 17.53 -32.33 -29.34
CA ILE A 72 18.03 -31.65 -28.16
C ILE A 72 16.85 -31.42 -27.20
N GLU A 73 17.07 -31.71 -25.92
CA GLU A 73 16.13 -31.39 -24.85
C GLU A 73 16.67 -30.21 -24.04
N ILE A 74 15.84 -29.18 -23.84
CA ILE A 74 16.17 -28.02 -23.03
C ILE A 74 15.50 -28.18 -21.67
N LEU A 75 16.26 -27.96 -20.61
CA LEU A 75 15.80 -27.96 -19.23
C LEU A 75 16.06 -26.59 -18.62
N ALA A 76 15.02 -25.93 -18.14
CA ALA A 76 15.16 -24.75 -17.30
C ALA A 76 15.27 -25.20 -15.84
N LEU A 77 16.48 -25.28 -15.29
CA LEU A 77 16.72 -25.83 -13.96
C LEU A 77 16.31 -24.86 -12.84
N HIS A 78 16.61 -23.58 -13.03
CA HIS A 78 16.32 -22.51 -12.07
C HIS A 78 15.74 -21.29 -12.77
N PHE A 79 14.85 -20.59 -12.09
CA PHE A 79 14.39 -19.25 -12.44
C PHE A 79 14.56 -18.34 -11.22
N ILE A 80 15.13 -17.16 -11.46
CA ILE A 80 15.41 -16.15 -10.44
C ILE A 80 14.75 -14.85 -10.90
N PRO A 81 13.73 -14.33 -10.19
CA PRO A 81 12.98 -13.14 -10.62
C PRO A 81 13.80 -11.84 -10.50
N ASP A 82 14.69 -11.76 -9.51
CA ASP A 82 15.53 -10.58 -9.26
C ASP A 82 16.99 -11.02 -9.05
N PHE A 83 17.65 -11.38 -10.14
CA PHE A 83 19.00 -11.93 -10.14
C PHE A 83 20.01 -10.96 -9.56
N VAL A 84 20.75 -11.43 -8.55
CA VAL A 84 21.87 -10.73 -7.94
C VAL A 84 22.93 -11.74 -7.51
N ILE A 85 24.20 -11.32 -7.58
CA ILE A 85 25.31 -12.03 -6.96
C ILE A 85 25.63 -11.30 -5.65
N ASN A 86 25.54 -12.01 -4.52
CA ASN A 86 25.80 -11.42 -3.21
C ASN A 86 27.32 -11.25 -2.95
N GLU A 87 27.68 -10.67 -1.80
CA GLU A 87 29.09 -10.44 -1.42
C GLU A 87 29.92 -11.74 -1.29
N LYS A 88 29.25 -12.90 -1.11
CA LYS A 88 29.88 -14.22 -1.06
C LYS A 88 30.02 -14.87 -2.44
N ASN A 89 29.72 -14.13 -3.51
CA ASN A 89 29.72 -14.60 -4.88
C ASN A 89 28.68 -15.72 -5.16
N GLU A 90 27.61 -15.75 -4.37
CA GLU A 90 26.51 -16.69 -4.54
C GLU A 90 25.37 -16.02 -5.33
N ILE A 91 24.78 -16.78 -6.23
CA ILE A 91 23.61 -16.33 -7.00
C ILE A 91 22.37 -16.46 -6.11
N THR A 92 21.65 -15.37 -5.93
CA THR A 92 20.42 -15.33 -5.14
C THR A 92 19.39 -14.40 -5.77
N THR A 93 18.22 -14.32 -5.14
CA THR A 93 17.18 -13.35 -5.49
C THR A 93 17.15 -12.20 -4.49
N ARG A 94 17.13 -10.96 -4.99
CA ARG A 94 16.99 -9.77 -4.13
C ARG A 94 15.57 -9.57 -3.62
N SER A 95 14.57 -9.90 -4.44
CA SER A 95 13.16 -9.75 -4.13
C SER A 95 12.32 -10.72 -4.96
N LEU A 96 11.08 -10.98 -4.54
CA LEU A 96 10.11 -11.75 -5.34
C LEU A 96 9.55 -10.96 -6.54
N GLN A 97 9.93 -9.69 -6.71
CA GLN A 97 9.50 -8.92 -7.86
C GLN A 97 10.41 -9.22 -9.06
N PRO A 98 9.86 -9.35 -10.28
CA PRO A 98 10.64 -9.70 -11.46
C PRO A 98 11.45 -8.52 -12.01
N ASN A 99 12.33 -7.95 -11.18
CA ASN A 99 13.11 -6.76 -11.52
C ASN A 99 14.32 -7.07 -12.40
N ASN A 100 14.91 -8.26 -12.27
CA ASN A 100 16.00 -8.73 -13.10
C ASN A 100 15.89 -10.25 -13.35
N PRO A 101 14.89 -10.69 -14.14
CA PRO A 101 14.59 -12.10 -14.27
C PRO A 101 15.65 -12.83 -15.09
N ALA A 102 16.11 -13.97 -14.57
CA ALA A 102 17.08 -14.84 -15.22
C ALA A 102 16.69 -16.31 -15.05
N ALA A 103 16.99 -17.12 -16.06
CA ALA A 103 16.83 -18.57 -15.98
C ALA A 103 18.17 -19.26 -16.25
N PHE A 104 18.43 -20.33 -15.49
CA PHE A 104 19.54 -21.23 -15.77
C PHE A 104 19.02 -22.37 -16.62
N ILE A 105 19.53 -22.48 -17.84
CA ILE A 105 19.14 -23.52 -18.78
C ILE A 105 20.27 -24.51 -18.99
N GLU A 106 19.88 -25.75 -19.27
CA GLU A 106 20.77 -26.81 -19.72
C GLU A 106 20.21 -27.43 -21.01
N GLY A 107 21.09 -27.70 -21.96
CA GLY A 107 20.76 -28.48 -23.15
C GLY A 107 21.35 -29.87 -23.03
N TRP A 108 20.52 -30.87 -23.32
CA TRP A 108 20.86 -32.27 -23.27
C TRP A 108 20.62 -32.90 -24.64
N GLN A 109 21.53 -33.75 -25.08
CA GLN A 109 21.34 -34.57 -26.28
C GLN A 109 21.53 -36.02 -25.87
N GLU A 110 20.48 -36.82 -26.05
CA GLU A 110 20.37 -38.18 -25.50
C GLU A 110 20.50 -38.17 -23.96
N ASN A 111 21.72 -38.21 -23.44
CA ASN A 111 22.03 -38.14 -22.02
C ASN A 111 23.32 -37.35 -21.70
N GLU A 112 23.88 -36.66 -22.69
CA GLU A 112 25.06 -35.81 -22.52
C GLU A 112 24.62 -34.34 -22.44
N LYS A 113 25.12 -33.61 -21.44
CA LYS A 113 24.89 -32.17 -21.35
C LYS A 113 25.80 -31.46 -22.35
N ILE A 114 25.20 -30.84 -23.35
CA ILE A 114 25.92 -30.18 -24.43
C ILE A 114 26.15 -28.69 -24.15
N PHE A 115 25.26 -28.04 -23.40
CA PHE A 115 25.45 -26.65 -22.98
C PHE A 115 24.72 -26.34 -21.67
N PHE A 116 25.13 -25.26 -21.04
CA PHE A 116 24.42 -24.67 -19.92
C PHE A 116 24.74 -23.19 -19.77
N GLY A 117 23.87 -22.44 -19.12
CA GLY A 117 24.17 -21.06 -18.79
C GLY A 117 22.96 -20.25 -18.35
N TRP A 118 23.24 -19.01 -17.99
CA TRP A 118 22.22 -18.04 -17.60
C TRP A 118 21.75 -17.26 -18.82
N ILE A 119 20.42 -17.18 -18.96
CA ILE A 119 19.72 -16.31 -19.90
C ILE A 119 18.97 -15.23 -19.12
N PHE A 120 19.00 -13.99 -19.60
CA PHE A 120 18.43 -12.83 -18.90
C PHE A 120 17.31 -12.20 -19.73
N ALA A 121 16.17 -11.91 -19.08
CA ALA A 121 15.03 -11.33 -19.78
C ALA A 121 15.25 -9.87 -20.17
N LYS A 122 15.78 -9.07 -19.24
CA LYS A 122 16.01 -7.63 -19.42
C LYS A 122 17.34 -7.29 -20.08
N PHE A 123 18.31 -8.20 -19.98
CA PHE A 123 19.67 -8.01 -20.51
C PHE A 123 20.11 -9.18 -21.40
N PRO A 124 19.42 -9.46 -22.54
CA PRO A 124 19.74 -10.61 -23.38
C PRO A 124 21.20 -10.70 -23.81
N ASP A 125 21.87 -9.56 -24.01
CA ASP A 125 23.28 -9.47 -24.41
C ASP A 125 24.26 -10.01 -23.35
N PHE A 126 23.83 -10.09 -22.08
CA PHE A 126 24.61 -10.65 -20.98
C PHE A 126 24.46 -12.16 -20.84
N THR A 127 23.72 -12.80 -21.76
CA THR A 127 23.57 -14.25 -21.79
C THR A 127 24.91 -14.93 -22.03
N GLN A 128 25.31 -15.79 -21.10
CA GLN A 128 26.55 -16.54 -21.16
C GLN A 128 26.24 -18.03 -21.16
N ILE A 129 26.17 -18.60 -22.37
CA ILE A 129 26.05 -20.05 -22.56
C ILE A 129 27.44 -20.65 -22.72
N LYS A 130 27.78 -21.56 -21.82
CA LYS A 130 28.97 -22.41 -21.92
C LYS A 130 28.59 -23.68 -22.66
N SER A 131 29.42 -24.09 -23.60
CA SER A 131 29.21 -25.28 -24.42
C SER A 131 30.54 -25.95 -24.69
N GLU A 132 30.55 -27.28 -24.64
CA GLU A 132 31.72 -28.09 -25.03
C GLU A 132 31.72 -28.40 -26.54
N LYS A 133 30.59 -28.17 -27.22
CA LYS A 133 30.41 -28.36 -28.67
C LYS A 133 30.06 -27.03 -29.35
N GLU A 134 30.33 -26.90 -30.66
CA GLU A 134 29.87 -25.74 -31.41
C GLU A 134 28.34 -25.75 -31.53
N ILE A 135 27.70 -24.72 -30.98
CA ILE A 135 26.25 -24.56 -30.98
C ILE A 135 25.90 -23.29 -31.74
N ASP A 136 25.11 -23.46 -32.80
CA ASP A 136 24.59 -22.37 -33.63
C ASP A 136 23.32 -21.73 -33.03
N PHE A 137 22.93 -22.11 -31.82
CA PHE A 137 21.76 -21.54 -31.16
C PHE A 137 22.13 -20.38 -30.24
N SER A 138 21.23 -19.40 -30.15
CA SER A 138 21.15 -18.43 -29.08
C SER A 138 19.79 -18.52 -28.39
N PHE A 139 19.79 -18.28 -27.09
CA PHE A 139 18.62 -18.44 -26.23
C PHE A 139 18.31 -17.10 -25.58
N GLU A 140 17.06 -16.68 -25.68
CA GLU A 140 16.58 -15.44 -25.05
C GLU A 140 15.36 -15.78 -24.18
N LEU A 141 15.42 -15.45 -22.89
CA LEU A 141 14.24 -15.46 -22.04
C LEU A 141 13.38 -14.26 -22.42
N LYS A 142 12.18 -14.48 -22.94
CA LYS A 142 11.30 -13.37 -23.36
C LYS A 142 10.24 -13.02 -22.35
N ASP A 143 9.60 -14.03 -21.80
CA ASP A 143 8.51 -13.81 -20.85
C ASP A 143 8.48 -14.93 -19.81
N PHE A 144 7.72 -14.69 -18.75
CA PHE A 144 7.48 -15.64 -17.68
C PHE A 144 6.08 -15.43 -17.09
N LYS A 145 5.47 -16.52 -16.65
CA LYS A 145 4.16 -16.51 -16.00
C LYS A 145 4.27 -17.20 -14.66
N ALA A 146 3.70 -16.58 -13.64
CA ALA A 146 3.67 -17.11 -12.29
C ALA A 146 2.34 -16.73 -11.62
N GLY A 147 1.94 -17.53 -10.62
CA GLY A 147 0.79 -17.20 -9.79
C GLY A 147 1.06 -15.96 -8.96
N GLN A 148 0.00 -15.31 -8.49
CA GLN A 148 0.09 -14.18 -7.57
C GLN A 148 -0.72 -14.46 -6.31
N PHE A 149 -0.31 -13.89 -5.19
CA PHE A 149 -1.05 -13.95 -3.95
C PHE A 149 -1.08 -12.58 -3.27
N SER A 150 -2.17 -12.32 -2.55
CA SER A 150 -2.33 -11.08 -1.80
C SER A 150 -1.74 -11.22 -0.41
N VAL A 151 -0.90 -10.26 -0.02
CA VAL A 151 -0.45 -10.12 1.36
C VAL A 151 -1.52 -9.35 2.13
N ILE A 152 -2.04 -9.98 3.17
CA ILE A 152 -3.03 -9.37 4.06
C ILE A 152 -2.32 -8.96 5.35
N GLN A 153 -2.43 -7.69 5.70
CA GLN A 153 -1.90 -7.15 6.94
C GLN A 153 -3.05 -6.88 7.92
N VAL A 154 -2.76 -7.11 9.20
CA VAL A 154 -3.70 -6.88 10.31
C VAL A 154 -3.15 -5.78 11.19
N ALA A 155 -3.95 -4.75 11.42
CA ALA A 155 -3.65 -3.67 12.34
C ALA A 155 -4.75 -3.58 13.41
N LYS A 156 -4.39 -3.09 14.60
CA LYS A 156 -5.34 -2.75 15.66
C LYS A 156 -4.99 -1.39 16.22
N ASP A 157 -5.94 -0.47 16.19
CA ASP A 157 -5.76 0.86 16.75
C ASP A 157 -6.84 1.13 17.82
N PRO A 158 -6.52 0.96 19.12
CA PRO A 158 -7.43 1.26 20.20
C PRO A 158 -7.55 2.77 20.48
N GLY A 159 -6.65 3.60 19.92
CA GLY A 159 -6.58 5.03 20.16
C GLY A 159 -7.62 5.85 19.39
N VAL A 160 -8.21 5.29 18.33
CA VAL A 160 -9.16 5.98 17.45
C VAL A 160 -10.31 6.64 18.22
N ASN A 161 -10.85 5.97 19.24
CA ASN A 161 -11.94 6.54 20.04
C ASN A 161 -11.49 7.80 20.81
N PHE A 162 -10.27 7.83 21.34
CA PHE A 162 -9.73 9.00 22.04
C PHE A 162 -9.48 10.17 21.09
N ILE A 163 -9.05 9.90 19.85
CA ILE A 163 -8.87 10.92 18.82
C ILE A 163 -10.22 11.60 18.53
N TRP A 164 -11.28 10.82 18.33
CA TRP A 164 -12.62 11.38 18.10
C TRP A 164 -13.12 12.22 19.28
N VAL A 165 -12.90 11.76 20.52
CA VAL A 165 -13.23 12.54 21.72
C VAL A 165 -12.49 13.89 21.71
N GLY A 166 -11.18 13.89 21.42
CA GLY A 166 -10.39 15.12 21.30
C GLY A 166 -10.91 16.06 20.20
N CYS A 167 -11.20 15.53 19.02
CA CYS A 167 -11.80 16.30 17.91
C CYS A 167 -13.15 16.90 18.30
N SER A 168 -14.01 16.15 19.00
CA SER A 168 -15.29 16.66 19.49
C SER A 168 -15.12 17.78 20.52
N PHE A 169 -14.20 17.64 21.48
CA PHE A 169 -13.88 18.70 22.44
C PHE A 169 -13.37 19.97 21.75
N LEU A 170 -12.53 19.83 20.72
CA LEU A 170 -12.07 20.97 19.92
C LEU A 170 -13.24 21.68 19.21
N MET A 171 -14.14 20.92 18.58
CA MET A 171 -15.33 21.49 17.91
C MET A 171 -16.25 22.22 18.90
N ILE A 172 -16.48 21.65 20.09
CA ILE A 172 -17.26 22.28 21.15
C ILE A 172 -16.57 23.53 21.68
N GLY A 173 -15.26 23.47 21.96
CA GLY A 173 -14.49 24.62 22.42
C GLY A 173 -14.52 25.77 21.43
N LEU A 174 -14.41 25.47 20.13
CA LEU A 174 -14.54 26.46 19.07
C LEU A 174 -15.94 27.08 19.04
N ALA A 175 -16.99 26.27 19.16
CA ALA A 175 -18.36 26.76 19.24
C ALA A 175 -18.57 27.70 20.43
N LEU A 176 -18.10 27.31 21.63
CA LEU A 176 -18.18 28.17 22.82
C LEU A 176 -17.44 29.50 22.62
N ALA A 177 -16.25 29.48 22.01
CA ALA A 177 -15.47 30.69 21.76
C ALA A 177 -16.12 31.67 20.77
N PHE A 178 -17.00 31.18 19.88
CA PHE A 178 -17.75 32.01 18.94
C PHE A 178 -19.11 32.46 19.49
N TYR A 179 -19.85 31.56 20.14
CA TYR A 179 -21.25 31.79 20.51
C TYR A 179 -21.46 32.20 21.98
N TRP A 180 -20.44 32.03 22.84
CA TRP A 180 -20.50 32.44 24.25
C TRP A 180 -19.47 33.53 24.58
N PRO A 181 -19.52 34.71 23.94
CA PRO A 181 -18.63 35.80 24.31
C PRO A 181 -18.95 36.30 25.73
N PRO A 182 -17.94 36.50 26.60
CA PRO A 182 -18.16 37.06 27.91
C PRO A 182 -18.68 38.50 27.78
N ARG A 183 -19.75 38.78 28.52
CA ARG A 183 -20.39 40.10 28.67
C ARG A 183 -20.30 40.48 30.14
N GLU A 184 -19.80 41.66 30.42
CA GLU A 184 -19.70 42.18 31.78
C GLU A 184 -20.67 43.35 31.96
N ILE A 185 -21.40 43.36 33.07
CA ILE A 185 -22.22 44.49 33.50
C ILE A 185 -21.71 44.92 34.88
N LYS A 186 -21.40 46.22 35.02
CA LYS A 186 -20.93 46.83 36.27
C LYS A 186 -21.97 47.84 36.74
N ILE A 187 -22.36 47.73 38.02
CA ILE A 187 -23.34 48.60 38.67
C ILE A 187 -22.62 49.33 39.80
N ILE A 188 -22.71 50.65 39.82
CA ILE A 188 -22.17 51.52 40.86
C ILE A 188 -23.34 52.27 41.47
N LEU A 189 -23.50 52.15 42.78
CA LEU A 189 -24.51 52.85 43.57
C LEU A 189 -23.84 54.01 44.31
N LYS A 190 -24.38 55.22 44.16
CA LYS A 190 -23.93 56.40 44.90
C LYS A 190 -25.13 57.03 45.60
N GLU A 191 -24.96 57.46 46.84
CA GLU A 191 -26.02 58.16 47.56
C GLU A 191 -25.76 59.66 47.54
N ARG A 192 -26.76 60.44 47.11
CA ARG A 192 -26.66 61.90 47.06
C ARG A 192 -27.99 62.53 47.46
N GLN A 193 -27.95 63.38 48.49
CA GLN A 193 -29.11 64.15 48.97
C GLN A 193 -30.37 63.31 49.21
N GLY A 194 -30.24 62.16 49.89
CA GLY A 194 -31.36 61.28 50.22
C GLY A 194 -31.95 60.49 49.04
N LYS A 195 -31.26 60.47 47.89
CA LYS A 195 -31.61 59.65 46.72
C LYS A 195 -30.44 58.74 46.34
N THR A 196 -30.75 57.50 46.00
CA THR A 196 -29.77 56.55 45.43
C THR A 196 -29.65 56.76 43.92
N GLU A 197 -28.47 57.19 43.49
CA GLU A 197 -28.06 57.24 42.09
C GLU A 197 -27.46 55.89 41.69
N VAL A 198 -27.93 55.35 40.56
CA VAL A 198 -27.46 54.07 40.02
C VAL A 198 -26.79 54.32 38.68
N ILE A 199 -25.50 54.04 38.59
CA ILE A 199 -24.72 54.10 37.35
C ILE A 199 -24.47 52.67 36.90
N VAL A 200 -24.91 52.32 35.69
CA VAL A 200 -24.71 50.99 35.10
C VAL A 200 -23.91 51.13 33.82
N GLY A 201 -22.87 50.33 33.67
CA GLY A 201 -22.07 50.23 32.44
C GLY A 201 -21.92 48.77 32.02
N GLY A 202 -21.74 48.52 30.72
CA GLY A 202 -21.55 47.18 30.17
C GLY A 202 -20.38 47.11 29.20
N ILE A 203 -19.67 45.98 29.19
CA ILE A 203 -18.58 45.69 28.25
C ILE A 203 -18.87 44.36 27.55
N ALA A 204 -18.82 44.37 26.23
CA ALA A 204 -18.89 43.17 25.41
C ALA A 204 -17.66 43.07 24.50
N SER A 205 -16.99 41.92 24.56
CA SER A 205 -15.79 41.61 23.76
C SER A 205 -16.11 41.35 22.29
N LYS A 206 -17.28 40.79 21.99
CA LYS A 206 -17.81 40.56 20.64
C LYS A 206 -19.30 40.94 20.58
N ASN A 207 -19.81 41.21 19.37
CA ASN A 207 -21.22 41.50 19.10
C ASN A 207 -21.81 42.65 19.96
N ARG A 208 -21.13 43.81 19.94
CA ARG A 208 -21.44 44.98 20.78
C ARG A 208 -22.83 45.56 20.53
N GLU A 209 -23.27 45.60 19.28
CA GLU A 209 -24.58 46.17 18.91
C GLU A 209 -25.75 45.36 19.46
N ALA A 210 -25.69 44.03 19.35
CA ALA A 210 -26.70 43.15 19.93
C ALA A 210 -26.75 43.29 21.46
N PHE A 211 -25.57 43.35 22.11
CA PHE A 211 -25.50 43.58 23.55
C PHE A 211 -26.06 44.96 23.95
N GLN A 212 -25.81 46.01 23.17
CA GLN A 212 -26.34 47.35 23.45
C GLN A 212 -27.87 47.37 23.43
N SER A 213 -28.49 46.76 22.42
CA SER A 213 -29.96 46.67 22.34
C SER A 213 -30.56 45.90 23.53
N GLU A 214 -29.91 44.80 23.93
CA GLU A 214 -30.33 44.00 25.09
C GLU A 214 -30.13 44.76 26.41
N PHE A 215 -28.99 45.44 26.56
CA PHE A 215 -28.67 46.28 27.70
C PHE A 215 -29.70 47.41 27.88
N GLU A 216 -30.06 48.10 26.79
CA GLU A 216 -31.09 49.14 26.84
C GLU A 216 -32.46 48.59 27.26
N LYS A 217 -32.84 47.39 26.79
CA LYS A 217 -34.08 46.71 27.24
C LYS A 217 -34.05 46.39 28.73
N ILE A 218 -32.92 45.88 29.23
CA ILE A 218 -32.72 45.58 30.66
C ILE A 218 -32.84 46.88 31.48
N MET A 219 -32.15 47.95 31.07
CA MET A 219 -32.19 49.24 31.76
C MET A 219 -33.57 49.89 31.73
N THR A 220 -34.29 49.77 30.62
CA THR A 220 -35.67 50.27 30.50
C THR A 220 -36.60 49.52 31.44
N SER A 221 -36.45 48.20 31.56
CA SER A 221 -37.25 47.38 32.49
C SER A 221 -36.96 47.72 33.95
N LEU A 222 -35.68 47.91 34.30
CA LEU A 222 -35.26 48.37 35.63
C LEU A 222 -35.82 49.75 36.00
N ARG A 223 -35.90 50.68 35.04
CA ARG A 223 -36.50 52.00 35.26
C ARG A 223 -38.01 51.94 35.48
N LYS A 224 -38.70 50.95 34.90
CA LYS A 224 -40.15 50.74 35.05
C LYS A 224 -40.54 50.00 36.33
N LEU A 225 -39.61 49.28 36.95
CA LEU A 225 -39.80 48.57 38.23
C LEU A 225 -39.68 49.49 39.46
N LYS A 226 -39.54 50.81 39.24
CA LYS A 226 -39.43 51.84 40.27
C LYS A 226 -40.73 52.64 40.32
#